data_AF-A0A9D8D5F6-F1
#
_entry.id   AF-A0A9D8D5F6-F1
#
_cell.length_a   1.000
_cell.length_b   1.000
_cell.length_c   1.000
_cell.angle_alpha   90.00
_cell.angle_beta   90.00
_cell.angle_gamma   90.00
#
_symmetry.space_group_name_H-M   'P 1'
#
loop_
_entity.id
_entity.type
_entity.pdbx_description
1 polymer ?
#
loop_
_entity_poly.entity_id
_entity_poly.type
_entity_poly.pdbx_seq_one_letter_code
_entity_poly.pdbx_strand_id
1 'polypeptide(L)' 'RQVLVTTGATRGDQVAVLTGVKEGDTVVTAGQIKLRQGSLLAINNSVQPLNDPNPKPRDQ' A
#
# COMPACT_ATOMS: atom_id res chain seq x y z
N ARG A 1 -3.82 8.88 -11.18
CA ARG A 1 -2.82 8.24 -12.07
C ARG A 1 -2.49 6.87 -11.48
N GLN A 2 -2.34 5.84 -12.29
CA GLN A 2 -1.82 4.54 -11.85
C GLN A 2 -0.37 4.41 -12.31
N VAL A 3 0.48 3.81 -11.47
CA VAL A 3 1.88 3.55 -11.77
C VAL A 3 2.13 2.07 -11.58
N LEU A 4 2.77 1.44 -12.56
CA LEU A 4 3.26 0.06 -12.43
C LEU A 4 4.57 0.09 -11.66
N VAL A 5 4.69 -0.81 -10.68
CA VAL A 5 5.85 -0.94 -9.80
C VAL A 5 6.42 -2.35 -9.93
N THR A 6 7.72 -2.49 -9.66
CA THR A 6 8.34 -3.81 -9.48
C THR A 6 8.47 -4.10 -8.00
N THR A 7 7.86 -5.18 -7.54
CA THR A 7 7.97 -5.64 -6.14
C THR A 7 9.13 -6.61 -5.97
N GLY A 8 9.62 -6.72 -4.74
CA GLY A 8 10.65 -7.66 -4.32
C GLY A 8 10.13 -8.66 -3.29
N ALA A 9 10.99 -9.02 -2.34
CA ALA A 9 10.64 -9.94 -1.26
C ALA A 9 9.49 -9.41 -0.38
N THR A 10 8.74 -10.34 0.19
CA THR A 10 7.72 -10.08 1.21
C THR A 10 8.25 -10.46 2.59
N ARG A 11 7.79 -9.75 3.63
CA ARG A 11 8.16 -10.01 5.02
C ARG A 11 7.01 -9.58 5.93
N GLY A 12 6.29 -10.55 6.50
CA GLY A 12 5.11 -10.25 7.31
C GLY A 12 4.07 -9.47 6.50
N ASP A 13 3.65 -8.32 7.02
CA ASP A 13 2.71 -7.40 6.36
C ASP A 13 3.38 -6.53 5.27
N GLN A 14 4.70 -6.60 5.14
CA GLN A 14 5.49 -5.72 4.28
C GLN A 14 5.83 -6.37 2.92
N VAL A 15 5.84 -5.54 1.87
CA VAL A 15 6.32 -5.91 0.54
C VAL A 15 7.37 -4.91 0.11
N ALA A 16 8.54 -5.38 -0.33
CA ALA A 16 9.56 -4.49 -0.88
C ALA A 16 9.13 -3.92 -2.24
N VAL A 17 9.32 -2.62 -2.44
CA VAL A 17 9.13 -1.95 -3.74
C VAL A 17 10.51 -1.58 -4.27
N LEU A 18 10.89 -2.18 -5.41
CA LEU A 18 12.23 -2.02 -6.00
C LEU A 18 12.28 -0.80 -6.94
N THR A 19 11.21 -0.56 -7.70
CA THR A 19 11.11 0.55 -8.66
C THR A 19 9.68 1.04 -8.81
N GLY A 20 9.52 2.24 -9.34
CA GLY A 20 8.21 2.82 -9.70
C GLY A 20 7.60 3.76 -8.65
N VAL A 21 8.28 3.98 -7.52
CA VAL A 21 7.92 4.97 -6.50
C VAL A 21 9.17 5.77 -6.14
N LYS A 22 9.03 7.07 -5.89
CA LYS A 22 10.11 7.97 -5.48
C LYS A 22 9.94 8.39 -4.02
N GLU A 23 11.01 8.87 -3.42
CA GLU A 23 10.95 9.49 -2.10
C GLU A 23 9.98 10.67 -2.11
N GLY A 24 9.13 10.77 -1.09
CA GLY A 24 8.07 11.78 -0.98
C GLY A 24 6.77 11.47 -1.72
N ASP A 25 6.69 10.37 -2.49
CA ASP A 25 5.44 9.96 -3.13
C ASP A 25 4.43 9.45 -2.08
N THR A 26 3.21 9.96 -2.15
CA THR A 26 2.07 9.44 -1.38
C THR A 26 1.40 8.30 -2.13
N VAL A 27 1.34 7.12 -1.49
CA VAL A 27 0.76 5.91 -2.07
C VAL A 27 -0.57 5.53 -1.39
N VAL A 28 -1.41 4.82 -2.13
CA VAL A 28 -2.70 4.31 -1.61
C VAL A 28 -2.47 2.91 -1.03
N THR A 29 -2.70 2.75 0.28
CA THR A 29 -2.55 1.46 0.98
C THR A 29 -3.86 0.70 1.15
N ALA A 30 -5.01 1.36 0.99
CA ALA A 30 -6.33 0.76 1.08
C ALA A 30 -7.35 1.45 0.15
N GLY A 31 -8.34 0.70 -0.32
CA GLY A 31 -9.44 1.23 -1.13
C GLY A 31 -9.10 1.42 -2.63
N GLN A 32 -7.94 0.95 -3.07
CA GLN A 32 -7.47 1.02 -4.45
C GLN A 32 -8.46 0.43 -5.47
N ILE A 33 -9.24 -0.59 -5.08
CA ILE A 33 -10.25 -1.22 -5.94
C ILE A 33 -11.39 -0.26 -6.33
N LYS A 34 -11.60 0.81 -5.55
CA LYS A 34 -12.64 1.82 -5.79
C LYS A 34 -12.15 2.95 -6.71
N LEU A 35 -10.86 3.02 -7.01
CA LEU A 35 -10.27 4.11 -7.77
C LEU A 35 -10.43 3.91 -9.27
N ARG A 36 -10.69 5.01 -9.98
CA ARG A 36 -10.66 5.10 -11.44
C ARG A 36 -9.80 6.29 -11.84
N GLN A 37 -9.29 6.27 -13.07
CA GLN A 37 -8.47 7.37 -13.57
C GLN A 37 -9.30 8.66 -13.65
N GLY A 38 -8.81 9.74 -13.04
CA GLY A 38 -9.48 11.04 -13.01
C GLY A 38 -10.45 11.25 -11.83
N SER A 39 -10.66 10.24 -10.97
CA SER A 39 -11.51 10.40 -9.79
C SER A 39 -10.90 11.37 -8.77
N LEU A 40 -11.73 12.24 -8.19
CA LEU A 40 -11.38 13.00 -6.99
C LEU A 40 -11.24 12.02 -5.82
N LEU A 41 -10.27 12.29 -4.95
CA LEU A 41 -10.04 11.51 -3.73
C LEU A 41 -9.96 12.43 -2.52
N ALA A 42 -10.44 11.95 -1.38
CA ALA A 42 -10.15 12.51 -0.07
C ALA A 42 -9.16 11.59 0.64
N ILE A 43 -8.11 12.17 1.24
CA ILE A 43 -7.13 11.40 2.01
C ILE A 43 -7.71 11.15 3.40
N ASN A 44 -7.78 9.88 3.80
CA ASN A 44 -8.18 9.50 5.15
C ASN A 44 -7.18 8.49 5.72
N ASN A 45 -6.43 8.93 6.73
CA ASN A 45 -5.40 8.13 7.41
C ASN A 45 -5.84 7.67 8.82
N SER A 46 -7.14 7.78 9.16
CA SER A 46 -7.65 7.41 10.48
C SER A 46 -7.60 5.91 10.76
N VAL A 47 -7.64 5.09 9.71
CA VAL A 47 -7.49 3.63 9.76
C VAL A 47 -6.39 3.24 8.79
N GLN A 48 -5.39 2.53 9.28
CA GLN A 48 -4.24 2.08 8.50
C GLN A 48 -4.09 0.57 8.67
N PRO A 49 -3.72 -0.16 7.60
CA PRO A 49 -3.31 -1.56 7.72
C PRO A 49 -2.17 -1.71 8.72
N LEU A 50 -2.06 -2.90 9.32
CA LEU A 50 -0.90 -3.24 10.13
C LEU A 50 0.38 -3.25 9.27
N ASN A 51 1.50 -2.99 9.91
CA ASN A 51 2.82 -2.90 9.28
C ASN A 51 3.86 -3.63 10.14
N ASP A 52 3.59 -4.91 10.42
CA ASP A 52 4.48 -5.74 11.22
C ASP A 52 5.36 -6.63 10.30
N PRO A 53 6.70 -6.60 10.42
CA PRO A 53 7.57 -7.51 9.68
C PRO A 53 7.46 -8.99 10.15
N ASN A 54 6.90 -9.25 11.32
CA ASN A 54 6.68 -10.60 11.85
C ASN A 54 5.32 -10.68 12.58
N PRO A 55 4.20 -10.57 11.84
CA PRO A 55 2.87 -10.59 12.43
C PRO A 55 2.63 -11.93 13.12
N LYS A 56 1.79 -11.89 14.17
CA LYS A 56 1.29 -13.09 14.84
C LYS A 56 -0.18 -13.24 14.52
N PRO A 57 -0.56 -13.97 13.45
CA PRO A 57 -1.94 -14.24 13.15
C PRO A 57 -2.60 -14.88 14.36
N ARG A 58 -3.75 -14.34 14.76
CA ARG A 58 -4.63 -15.05 15.68
C ARG A 58 -5.49 -15.96 14.83
N ASP A 59 -5.40 -17.26 15.05
CA ASP A 59 -6.38 -18.19 14.51
C ASP A 59 -7.76 -17.77 15.04
N GLN A 60 -8.75 -17.73 14.15
CA GLN A 60 -10.12 -17.33 14.43
C GLN A 60 -11.00 -18.55 14.71
#